data_AF-A0A740IR59-F1
#
_entry.id   AF-A0A740IR59-F1
#
_cell.length_a   1.000
_cell.length_b   1.000
_cell.length_c   1.000
_cell.angle_alpha   90.00
_cell.angle_beta   90.00
_cell.angle_gamma   90.00
#
_symmetry.space_group_name_H-M   'P 1'
#
loop_
_entity.id
_entity.type
_entity.pdbx_description
1 polymer ?
#
loop_
_entity_poly.entity_id
_entity_poly.type
_entity_poly.pdbx_seq_one_letter_code
_entity_poly.pdbx_strand_id
1 'polypeptide(L)' 'EMNLQNNVPNGCGLFCYHAIQLLSNAGQNDPVTTLREFAENFLTLPVEEQTLFNTQTRRQIYEYSLQ' A
#
# COMPACT_ATOMS: atom_id res chain seq x y z
N GLU A 1 -10.47 2.89 -12.10
CA GLU A 1 -9.21 3.26 -11.43
C GLU A 1 -9.57 3.90 -10.09
N MET A 2 -8.88 3.55 -8.98
CA MET A 2 -9.19 4.06 -7.63
C MET A 2 -8.08 5.00 -7.18
N ASN A 3 -8.41 6.23 -6.79
CA ASN A 3 -7.42 7.18 -6.29
C ASN A 3 -7.24 7.01 -4.77
N LEU A 4 -6.09 6.44 -4.37
CA LEU A 4 -5.72 6.21 -2.96
C LEU A 4 -4.77 7.30 -2.40
N GLN A 5 -4.42 8.31 -3.19
CA GLN A 5 -3.30 9.23 -2.89
C GLN A 5 -3.72 10.55 -2.23
N ASN A 6 -5.00 10.73 -1.90
CA ASN A 6 -5.48 11.96 -1.26
C ASN A 6 -4.79 12.24 0.09
N ASN A 7 -4.64 11.21 0.93
CA ASN A 7 -3.94 11.29 2.21
C ASN A 7 -2.55 10.61 2.19
N VAL A 8 -2.18 10.05 1.03
CA VAL A 8 -0.89 9.42 0.75
C VAL A 8 -0.26 10.11 -0.45
N PRO A 9 0.17 11.38 -0.31
CA PRO A 9 0.62 12.19 -1.44
C PRO A 9 1.84 11.55 -2.10
N ASN A 10 1.85 11.49 -3.44
CA ASN A 10 2.86 10.79 -4.24
C ASN A 10 3.10 9.34 -3.75
N GLY A 11 2.02 8.66 -3.38
CA GLY A 11 2.00 7.33 -2.80
C GLY A 11 2.10 6.18 -3.81
N CYS A 12 2.14 6.45 -5.12
CA CYS A 12 2.18 5.40 -6.14
C CYS A 12 3.28 4.35 -5.88
N GLY A 13 4.51 4.77 -5.55
CA GLY A 13 5.60 3.87 -5.20
C GLY A 13 5.37 3.06 -3.92
N LEU A 14 4.69 3.66 -2.92
CA LEU A 14 4.33 2.96 -1.68
C LEU A 14 3.32 1.86 -1.94
N PHE A 15 2.29 2.15 -2.74
CA PHE A 15 1.27 1.16 -3.10
C PHE A 15 1.85 0.07 -3.99
N CYS A 16 2.77 0.38 -4.91
CA CYS A 16 3.49 -0.64 -5.67
C CYS A 16 4.30 -1.57 -4.76
N TYR A 17 5.08 -1.01 -3.83
CA TYR A 17 5.85 -1.79 -2.85
C TYR A 17 4.94 -2.70 -2.03
N HIS A 18 3.87 -2.14 -1.47
CA HIS A 18 2.94 -2.90 -0.62
C HIS A 18 2.14 -3.94 -1.41
N ALA A 19 1.73 -3.64 -2.65
CA ALA A 19 1.06 -4.59 -3.53
C ALA A 19 1.96 -5.80 -3.85
N ILE A 20 3.25 -5.58 -4.12
CA ILE A 20 4.21 -6.67 -4.32
C ILE A 20 4.32 -7.54 -3.07
N GLN A 21 4.39 -6.93 -1.88
CA GLN A 21 4.41 -7.64 -0.61
C GLN A 21 3.12 -8.44 -0.34
N LEU A 22 1.96 -7.89 -0.69
CA LEU A 22 0.69 -8.61 -0.58
C LEU A 22 0.68 -9.83 -1.50
N LEU A 23 1.05 -9.64 -2.77
CA LEU A 23 1.06 -10.72 -3.75
C LEU A 23 2.09 -11.82 -3.43
N SER A 24 3.24 -11.47 -2.84
CA SER A 24 4.21 -12.49 -2.39
C SER A 24 3.68 -13.37 -1.27
N ASN A 25 2.73 -12.86 -0.47
CA ASN A 25 2.14 -13.56 0.67
C ASN A 25 0.76 -14.15 0.38
N ALA A 26 0.14 -13.81 -0.76
CA ALA A 26 -1.22 -14.23 -1.13
C ALA A 26 -1.31 -15.69 -1.64
N GLY A 27 -0.18 -16.37 -1.84
CA GLY A 27 -0.14 -17.76 -2.29
C GLY A 27 -0.75 -17.94 -3.69
N GLN A 28 -1.83 -18.71 -3.80
CA GLN A 28 -2.55 -19.00 -5.05
C GLN A 28 -3.84 -18.17 -5.22
N ASN A 29 -4.06 -17.17 -4.36
CA ASN A 29 -5.22 -16.29 -4.48
C ASN A 29 -5.15 -15.46 -5.78
N ASP A 30 -6.31 -15.12 -6.33
CA ASP A 30 -6.38 -14.30 -7.54
C ASP A 30 -5.77 -12.89 -7.28
N PRO A 31 -4.74 -12.48 -8.05
CA PRO A 31 -4.10 -11.18 -7.87
C PRO A 31 -5.05 -10.00 -8.08
N VAL A 32 -6.00 -10.12 -9.01
CA VAL A 32 -6.95 -9.03 -9.31
C VAL A 32 -7.85 -8.76 -8.12
N THR A 33 -8.40 -9.83 -7.54
CA THR A 33 -9.24 -9.76 -6.35
C THR A 33 -8.46 -9.25 -5.14
N THR A 34 -7.25 -9.80 -4.92
CA THR A 34 -6.37 -9.39 -3.81
C THR A 34 -6.08 -7.88 -3.81
N LEU A 35 -5.70 -7.33 -4.97
CA LEU A 35 -5.38 -5.90 -5.09
C LEU A 35 -6.63 -5.02 -5.05
N ARG A 36 -7.76 -5.50 -5.58
CA ARG A 36 -9.03 -4.79 -5.51
C ARG A 36 -9.53 -4.66 -4.08
N GLU A 37 -9.56 -5.77 -3.34
CA GLU A 37 -9.96 -5.78 -1.93
C GLU A 37 -9.05 -4.89 -1.08
N PHE A 38 -7.74 -4.91 -1.32
CA PHE A 38 -6.82 -3.97 -0.67
C PHE A 38 -7.21 -2.51 -0.92
N ALA A 39 -7.44 -2.13 -2.18
CA ALA A 39 -7.77 -0.75 -2.54
C ALA A 39 -9.12 -0.30 -1.96
N GLU A 40 -10.12 -1.17 -2.01
CA GLU A 40 -11.45 -0.93 -1.42
C GLU A 40 -11.36 -0.77 0.10
N ASN A 41 -10.69 -1.68 0.79
CA ASN A 41 -10.48 -1.61 2.23
C ASN A 41 -9.67 -0.35 2.63
N PHE A 42 -8.64 0.00 1.87
CA PHE A 42 -7.81 1.17 2.15
C PHE A 42 -8.62 2.48 2.15
N LEU A 43 -9.60 2.61 1.26
CA LEU A 43 -10.49 3.79 1.21
C LEU A 43 -11.43 3.90 2.42
N THR A 44 -11.68 2.80 3.13
CA THR A 44 -12.51 2.81 4.34
C THR A 44 -11.74 3.24 5.58
N LEU A 45 -10.40 3.28 5.51
CA LEU A 45 -9.55 3.63 6.65
C LEU A 45 -9.69 5.12 7.01
N PRO A 46 -9.63 5.47 8.31
CA PRO A 46 -9.48 6.86 8.77
C PRO A 46 -8.26 7.56 8.15
N VAL A 47 -8.31 8.89 8.07
CA VAL A 47 -7.21 9.71 7.54
C VAL A 47 -5.91 9.47 8.31
N GLU A 48 -6.01 9.30 9.63
CA GLU A 48 -4.89 9.03 10.51
C GLU A 48 -4.20 7.70 10.16
N GLU A 49 -4.98 6.66 9.86
CA GLU A 49 -4.45 5.34 9.48
C GLU A 49 -3.81 5.38 8.08
N GLN A 50 -4.42 6.09 7.12
CA GLN A 50 -3.82 6.30 5.80
C GLN A 50 -2.50 7.08 5.90
N THR A 51 -2.44 8.08 6.78
CA THR A 51 -1.22 8.87 7.05
C THR A 51 -0.15 8.05 7.78
N LEU A 52 -0.57 7.13 8.65
CA LEU A 52 0.34 6.21 9.33
C LEU A 52 0.96 5.24 8.33
N PHE A 53 0.15 4.62 7.46
CA PHE A 53 0.63 3.79 6.34
C PHE A 53 1.66 4.56 5.51
N ASN A 54 1.32 5.79 5.11
CA ASN A 54 2.19 6.68 4.35
C ASN A 54 3.58 6.89 4.99
N THR A 55 3.63 7.05 6.31
CA THR A 55 4.87 7.30 7.05
C THR A 55 5.68 6.02 7.27
N GLN A 56 5.02 4.94 7.68
CA GLN A 56 5.67 3.67 7.99
C GLN A 56 6.24 3.01 6.75
N THR A 57 5.47 2.93 5.66
CA THR A 57 5.91 2.30 4.42
C THR A 57 7.11 3.03 3.81
N ARG A 58 7.16 4.37 3.87
CA ARG A 58 8.35 5.11 3.41
C ARG A 58 9.60 4.78 4.19
N ARG A 59 9.49 4.67 5.53
CA ARG A 59 10.64 4.32 6.38
C ARG A 59 11.14 2.92 6.08
N GLN A 60 10.23 1.95 5.91
CA GLN A 60 10.58 0.57 5.52
C GLN A 60 11.25 0.51 4.15
N ILE A 61 10.73 1.22 3.15
CA ILE A 61 11.37 1.29 1.82
C ILE A 61 12.78 1.87 1.92
N TYR A 62 12.93 2.96 2.68
CA TYR A 62 14.23 3.62 2.82
C TYR A 62 15.25 2.77 3.58
N GLU A 63 14.81 1.89 4.48
CA GLU A 63 15.68 0.97 5.22
C GLU A 63 16.55 0.10 4.30
N TYR A 64 16.02 -0.37 3.16
CA TYR A 64 16.80 -1.10 2.16
C TYR A 64 17.89 -0.28 1.47
N SER A 65 17.85 1.05 1.61
CA SER A 65 18.84 1.98 1.06
C SER A 65 19.80 2.53 2.12
N LEU A 66 19.60 2.18 3.40
CA LEU A 66 20.51 2.52 4.48
C LEU A 66 21.67 1.51 4.51
N GLN A 67 22.90 2.01 4.48
CA GLN A 67 24.14 1.24 4.65
C GLN A 67 24.65 1.33 6.08
#